data_AF-A0A8C9CS41-F1
#
_entry.id   AF-A0A8C9CS41-F1
#
_cell.length_a   1.000
_cell.length_b   1.000
_cell.length_c   1.000
_cell.angle_alpha   90.00
_cell.angle_beta   90.00
_cell.angle_gamma   90.00
#
_symmetry.space_group_name_H-M   'P 1'
#
loop_
_entity.id
_entity.type
_entity.pdbx_description
1 polymer ?
#
loop_
_entity_poly.entity_id
_entity_poly.type
_entity_poly.pdbx_seq_one_letter_code
_entity_poly.pdbx_strand_id
1 'polypeptide(L)'
;MVSINNMTELIITGLFQDPEVQKVCFVLFLPVYVATVLGNGLIVVTVGISKSLHSPMYFFLSSLSLVEICYSSTVVPKFLTDLLAKIKTISLKGCLAQIFFFHLLGVAEILLLVVMAYDRYVAICKPLHYMNIMSRQVCHMLVAGSWLGGLIHSIIQILITIPLPFCGPNVIDHYFCDLQPLFKLACTDTFMEGVVVMANSGLMSIISLLILVTSYVIILVNLRNHSAEGRRKALSTCASHITVVILFFGPATFLYLRPSSTFTEDKLVAVFYTVITPMLNPIIYTLRNAEVKNAMKKLWGKKNSETE
;
A
#
# COMPACT_ATOMS: atom_id res chain seq x y z
N MET A 1 -30.67 5.43 -31.91
CA MET A 1 -29.45 4.67 -32.22
C MET A 1 -28.30 5.40 -31.55
N VAL A 2 -27.93 4.99 -30.33
CA VAL A 2 -26.79 5.60 -29.62
C VAL A 2 -25.54 5.08 -30.31
N SER A 3 -24.72 5.99 -30.85
CA SER A 3 -23.42 5.63 -31.41
C SER A 3 -22.58 5.01 -30.29
N ILE A 4 -22.25 3.73 -30.43
CA ILE A 4 -21.27 3.05 -29.56
C ILE A 4 -19.90 3.56 -30.01
N ASN A 5 -19.56 4.79 -29.60
CA ASN A 5 -18.17 5.20 -29.63
C ASN A 5 -17.46 4.34 -28.58
N ASN A 6 -16.70 3.34 -29.04
CA ASN A 6 -15.80 2.59 -28.18
C ASN A 6 -14.82 3.59 -27.55
N MET A 7 -15.07 3.96 -26.30
CA MET A 7 -14.25 4.89 -25.54
C MET A 7 -12.86 4.28 -25.36
N THR A 8 -11.90 4.79 -26.11
CA THR A 8 -10.52 4.29 -26.12
C THR A 8 -9.61 5.12 -25.22
N GLU A 9 -9.91 6.41 -25.08
CA GLU A 9 -9.14 7.38 -24.29
C GLU A 9 -10.01 8.07 -23.25
N LEU A 10 -9.41 8.29 -22.09
CA LEU A 10 -9.97 8.92 -20.91
C LEU A 10 -9.10 10.12 -20.52
N ILE A 11 -9.72 11.18 -20.03
CA ILE A 11 -9.08 12.41 -19.56
C ILE A 11 -9.16 12.43 -18.04
N ILE A 12 -8.01 12.48 -17.38
CA ILE A 12 -7.90 12.58 -15.92
C ILE A 12 -7.95 14.05 -15.53
N THR A 13 -8.86 14.43 -14.64
CA THR A 13 -8.99 15.82 -14.19
C THR A 13 -7.74 16.28 -13.41
N GLY A 14 -7.16 15.37 -12.62
CA GLY A 14 -5.99 15.63 -11.79
C GLY A 14 -6.35 16.09 -10.37
N LEU A 15 -5.30 16.32 -9.58
CA LEU A 15 -5.42 16.71 -8.17
C LEU A 15 -5.81 18.19 -8.03
N PHE A 16 -5.19 19.07 -8.83
CA PHE A 16 -5.45 20.51 -8.87
C PHE A 16 -5.64 20.95 -10.32
N GLN A 17 -6.41 22.03 -10.56
CA GLN A 17 -6.63 22.60 -11.89
C GLN A 17 -5.65 23.73 -12.24
N ASP A 18 -5.17 24.46 -11.24
CA ASP A 18 -4.26 25.59 -11.43
C ASP A 18 -2.88 25.10 -11.94
N PRO A 19 -2.39 25.61 -13.10
CA PRO A 19 -1.12 25.20 -13.68
C PRO A 19 0.11 25.51 -12.82
N GLU A 20 0.11 26.60 -12.06
CA GLU A 20 1.22 26.95 -11.18
C GLU A 20 1.23 26.02 -9.96
N VAL A 21 0.06 25.71 -9.39
CA VAL A 21 -0.06 24.72 -8.32
C VAL A 21 0.40 23.34 -8.79
N GLN A 22 0.05 22.92 -10.02
CA GLN A 22 0.50 21.64 -10.58
C GLN A 22 2.03 21.56 -10.68
N LYS A 23 2.72 22.62 -11.12
CA LYS A 23 4.19 22.68 -11.16
C LYS A 23 4.79 22.58 -9.76
N VAL A 24 4.22 23.28 -8.77
CA VAL A 24 4.66 23.18 -7.37
C VAL A 24 4.48 21.76 -6.85
N CYS A 25 3.33 21.12 -7.15
CA CYS A 25 3.10 19.72 -6.82
C CYS A 25 4.14 18.79 -7.47
N PHE A 26 4.54 19.02 -8.72
CA PHE A 26 5.56 18.21 -9.37
C PHE A 26 6.89 18.29 -8.61
N VAL A 27 7.33 19.51 -8.28
CA VAL A 27 8.55 19.75 -7.51
C VAL A 27 8.48 19.11 -6.12
N LEU A 28 7.29 19.03 -5.52
CA LEU A 28 7.09 18.41 -4.21
C LEU A 28 7.04 16.87 -4.26
N PHE A 29 6.25 16.30 -5.19
CA PHE A 29 5.96 14.87 -5.23
C PHE A 29 7.05 14.04 -5.92
N LEU A 30 7.83 14.63 -6.84
CA LEU A 30 8.92 13.90 -7.49
C LEU A 30 10.00 13.46 -6.48
N PRO A 31 10.54 14.32 -5.59
CA PRO A 31 11.47 13.90 -4.55
C PRO A 31 10.87 12.86 -3.61
N VAL A 32 9.58 12.98 -3.27
CA VAL A 32 8.87 12.01 -2.42
C VAL A 32 8.85 10.63 -3.08
N TYR A 33 8.49 10.56 -4.36
CA TYR A 33 8.53 9.29 -5.12
C TYR A 33 9.92 8.67 -5.16
N VAL A 34 10.94 9.48 -5.48
CA VAL A 34 12.34 9.00 -5.53
C VAL A 34 12.78 8.50 -4.15
N ALA A 35 12.45 9.22 -3.08
CA ALA A 35 12.74 8.80 -1.72
C ALA A 35 12.04 7.50 -1.34
N THR A 36 10.78 7.30 -1.75
CA THR A 36 10.05 6.04 -1.55
C THR A 36 10.74 4.87 -2.22
N VAL A 37 11.10 5.00 -3.51
CA VAL A 37 11.76 3.93 -4.28
C VAL A 37 13.13 3.61 -3.70
N LEU A 38 13.95 4.63 -3.41
CA LEU A 38 15.28 4.46 -2.86
C LEU A 38 15.25 3.89 -1.43
N GLY A 39 14.37 4.41 -0.59
CA GLY A 39 14.23 3.98 0.81
C GLY A 39 13.81 2.52 0.92
N ASN A 40 12.77 2.12 0.19
CA ASN A 40 12.34 0.73 0.15
C ASN A 40 13.34 -0.18 -0.57
N GLY A 41 13.97 0.28 -1.64
CA GLY A 41 15.03 -0.47 -2.33
C GLY A 41 16.21 -0.75 -1.41
N LEU A 42 16.61 0.22 -0.58
CA LEU A 42 17.67 0.05 0.41
C LEU A 42 17.31 -1.01 1.45
N ILE A 43 16.04 -1.10 1.88
CA ILE A 43 15.58 -2.15 2.79
C ILE A 43 15.72 -3.53 2.14
N VAL A 44 15.22 -3.70 0.91
CA VAL A 44 15.31 -4.96 0.17
C VAL A 44 16.76 -5.42 0.03
N VAL A 45 17.65 -4.52 -0.40
CA VAL A 45 19.08 -4.80 -0.54
C VAL A 45 19.71 -5.14 0.82
N THR A 46 19.39 -4.36 1.86
CA THR A 46 19.98 -4.55 3.21
C THR A 46 19.58 -5.90 3.81
N VAL A 47 18.31 -6.29 3.70
CA VAL A 47 17.82 -7.59 4.17
C VAL A 47 18.43 -8.73 3.35
N GLY A 48 18.53 -8.57 2.02
CA GLY A 48 19.10 -9.59 1.13
C GLY A 48 20.58 -9.88 1.39
N ILE A 49 21.38 -8.87 1.72
CA ILE A 49 22.83 -9.03 1.95
C ILE A 49 23.15 -9.37 3.41
N SER A 50 22.37 -8.85 4.37
CA SER A 50 22.72 -8.95 5.79
C SER A 50 22.32 -10.28 6.41
N LYS A 51 23.33 -11.12 6.72
CA LYS A 51 23.13 -12.35 7.51
C LYS A 51 22.47 -12.09 8.87
N SER A 52 22.66 -10.92 9.47
CA SER A 52 22.07 -10.58 10.78
C SER A 52 20.58 -10.24 10.71
N LEU A 53 19.99 -10.11 9.52
CA LEU A 53 18.57 -9.79 9.32
C LEU A 53 17.75 -10.98 8.79
N HIS A 54 18.22 -12.22 8.98
CA HIS A 54 17.52 -13.43 8.50
C HIS A 54 16.34 -13.88 9.38
N SER A 55 15.70 -12.97 10.13
CA SER A 55 14.48 -13.28 10.88
C SER A 55 13.23 -13.17 10.00
N PRO A 56 12.14 -13.90 10.33
CA PRO A 56 10.86 -13.80 9.63
C PRO A 56 10.36 -12.36 9.46
N MET A 57 10.46 -11.54 10.51
CA MET A 57 10.05 -10.13 10.49
C MET A 57 10.70 -9.34 9.35
N TYR A 58 12.02 -9.47 9.17
CA TYR A 58 12.75 -8.74 8.13
C TYR A 58 12.49 -9.29 6.73
N PHE A 59 12.21 -10.59 6.60
CA PHE A 59 11.77 -11.18 5.35
C PHE A 59 10.40 -10.62 4.90
N PHE A 60 9.45 -10.50 5.83
CA PHE A 60 8.17 -9.85 5.55
C PHE A 60 8.33 -8.36 5.25
N LEU A 61 9.19 -7.66 5.99
CA LEU A 61 9.50 -6.25 5.72
C LEU A 61 10.09 -6.05 4.33
N SER A 62 11.03 -6.90 3.89
CA SER A 62 11.58 -6.84 2.54
C SER A 62 10.51 -7.09 1.47
N SER A 63 9.56 -8.00 1.73
CA SER A 63 8.45 -8.27 0.81
C SER A 63 7.49 -7.08 0.74
N LEU A 64 7.18 -6.47 1.89
CA LEU A 64 6.36 -5.26 2.00
C LEU A 64 7.01 -4.08 1.25
N SER A 65 8.31 -3.85 1.45
CA SER A 65 9.06 -2.80 0.73
C SER A 65 9.02 -2.99 -0.78
N LEU A 66 9.07 -4.24 -1.28
CA LEU A 66 8.90 -4.51 -2.71
C LEU A 66 7.49 -4.16 -3.19
N VAL A 67 6.46 -4.52 -2.42
CA VAL A 67 5.06 -4.16 -2.72
C VAL A 67 4.89 -2.64 -2.76
N GLU A 68 5.46 -1.90 -1.82
CA GLU A 68 5.36 -0.43 -1.76
C GLU A 68 6.00 0.26 -2.97
N ILE A 69 7.15 -0.24 -3.45
CA ILE A 69 7.80 0.26 -4.68
C ILE A 69 6.87 0.07 -5.87
N CYS A 70 6.33 -1.13 -6.04
CA CYS A 70 5.43 -1.46 -7.14
C CYS A 70 4.12 -0.67 -7.05
N TYR A 71 3.56 -0.52 -5.85
CA TYR A 71 2.29 0.16 -5.60
C TYR A 71 2.42 1.64 -5.93
N SER A 72 3.45 2.30 -5.40
CA SER A 72 3.77 3.69 -5.72
C SER A 72 4.01 3.87 -7.22
N SER A 73 4.71 2.93 -7.86
CA SER A 73 5.03 3.00 -9.30
C SER A 73 3.82 2.74 -10.21
N THR A 74 2.70 2.23 -9.68
CA THR A 74 1.45 2.07 -10.44
C THR A 74 0.71 3.39 -10.63
N VAL A 75 0.80 4.29 -9.65
CA VAL A 75 0.02 5.55 -9.60
C VAL A 75 0.90 6.77 -9.83
N VAL A 76 2.01 6.89 -9.10
CA VAL A 76 2.77 8.13 -8.96
C VAL A 76 3.47 8.57 -10.24
N PRO A 77 4.11 7.70 -11.05
CA PRO A 77 4.74 8.12 -12.30
C PRO A 77 3.74 8.77 -13.27
N LYS A 78 2.56 8.15 -13.43
CA LYS A 78 1.51 8.71 -14.29
C LYS A 78 1.02 10.05 -13.74
N PHE A 79 0.74 10.11 -12.44
CA PHE A 79 0.37 11.36 -11.77
C PHE A 79 1.41 12.48 -11.98
N LEU A 80 2.71 12.20 -11.82
CA LEU A 80 3.78 13.17 -12.05
C LEU A 80 3.83 13.64 -13.51
N THR A 81 3.66 12.74 -14.48
CA THR A 81 3.58 13.14 -15.90
C THR A 81 2.36 14.01 -16.18
N ASP A 82 1.22 13.72 -15.52
CA ASP A 82 -0.02 14.46 -15.69
C ASP A 82 0.02 15.87 -15.06
N LEU A 83 0.87 16.09 -14.06
CA LEU A 83 1.12 17.44 -13.52
C LEU A 83 1.82 18.38 -14.51
N LEU A 84 2.55 17.82 -15.49
CA LEU A 84 3.24 18.59 -16.53
C LEU A 84 2.49 18.63 -17.87
N ALA A 85 1.49 17.76 -18.03
CA ALA A 85 0.76 17.61 -19.29
C ALA A 85 -0.37 18.66 -19.42
N LYS A 86 -0.51 19.23 -20.63
CA LYS A 86 -1.65 20.11 -20.96
C LYS A 86 -2.98 19.33 -21.00
N ILE A 87 -2.93 18.09 -21.52
CA ILE A 87 -4.06 17.17 -21.58
C ILE A 87 -3.60 15.86 -20.97
N LYS A 88 -4.30 15.41 -19.93
CA LYS A 88 -3.93 14.27 -19.09
C LYS A 88 -4.68 13.03 -19.57
N THR A 89 -4.20 12.37 -20.61
CA THR A 89 -4.90 11.22 -21.20
C THR A 89 -4.38 9.89 -20.67
N ILE A 90 -5.28 8.93 -20.53
CA ILE A 90 -4.97 7.51 -20.29
C ILE A 90 -5.88 6.66 -21.17
N SER A 91 -5.37 5.57 -21.74
CA SER A 91 -6.24 4.64 -22.48
C SER A 91 -7.12 3.85 -21.52
N LEU A 92 -8.29 3.39 -21.97
CA LEU A 92 -9.16 2.52 -21.15
C LEU A 92 -8.41 1.27 -20.66
N LYS A 93 -7.59 0.65 -21.54
CA LYS A 93 -6.74 -0.50 -21.17
C LYS A 93 -5.70 -0.12 -20.11
N GLY A 94 -5.08 1.06 -20.24
CA GLY A 94 -4.13 1.57 -19.24
C GLY A 94 -4.81 1.84 -17.90
N CYS A 95 -6.04 2.34 -17.93
CA CYS A 95 -6.87 2.57 -16.75
C CYS A 95 -7.22 1.26 -16.03
N LEU A 96 -7.68 0.24 -16.76
CA LEU A 96 -7.95 -1.09 -16.22
C LEU A 96 -6.69 -1.77 -15.67
N ALA A 97 -5.55 -1.63 -16.35
CA ALA A 97 -4.28 -2.14 -15.87
C ALA A 97 -3.86 -1.45 -14.56
N GLN A 98 -4.00 -0.12 -14.48
CA GLN A 98 -3.70 0.64 -13.26
C GLN A 98 -4.59 0.17 -12.10
N ILE A 99 -5.90 0.01 -12.32
CA ILE A 99 -6.85 -0.51 -11.32
C ILE A 99 -6.46 -1.91 -10.86
N PHE A 100 -6.10 -2.80 -11.78
CA PHE A 100 -5.68 -4.17 -11.46
C PHE A 100 -4.46 -4.19 -10.55
N PHE A 101 -3.38 -3.52 -10.94
CA PHE A 101 -2.15 -3.50 -10.13
C PHE A 101 -2.34 -2.76 -8.81
N PHE A 102 -3.13 -1.69 -8.80
CA PHE A 102 -3.47 -0.95 -7.59
C PHE A 102 -4.15 -1.86 -6.55
N HIS A 103 -5.19 -2.59 -6.94
CA HIS A 103 -5.88 -3.51 -6.03
C HIS A 103 -5.01 -4.70 -5.62
N LEU A 104 -4.17 -5.20 -6.54
CA LEU A 104 -3.35 -6.38 -6.27
C LEU A 104 -2.33 -6.08 -5.19
N LEU A 105 -1.65 -4.95 -5.36
CA LEU A 105 -0.57 -4.53 -4.48
C LEU A 105 -1.13 -3.97 -3.16
N GLY A 106 -2.24 -3.23 -3.20
CA GLY A 106 -2.88 -2.73 -1.98
C GLY A 106 -3.39 -3.84 -1.06
N VAL A 107 -3.99 -4.91 -1.62
CA VAL A 107 -4.41 -6.06 -0.81
C VAL A 107 -3.21 -6.90 -0.36
N ALA A 108 -2.18 -7.07 -1.20
CA ALA A 108 -0.96 -7.75 -0.77
C ALA A 108 -0.29 -7.02 0.40
N GLU A 109 -0.24 -5.68 0.37
CA GLU A 109 0.25 -4.83 1.47
C GLU A 109 -0.55 -5.07 2.76
N ILE A 110 -1.89 -5.01 2.69
CA ILE A 110 -2.77 -5.26 3.84
C ILE A 110 -2.50 -6.64 4.46
N LEU A 111 -2.45 -7.68 3.63
CA LEU A 111 -2.22 -9.05 4.10
C LEU A 111 -0.82 -9.23 4.69
N LEU A 112 0.20 -8.58 4.11
CA LEU A 112 1.56 -8.58 4.67
C LEU A 112 1.61 -7.87 6.03
N LEU A 113 0.89 -6.76 6.23
CA LEU A 113 0.77 -6.11 7.54
C LEU A 113 0.10 -7.04 8.58
N VAL A 114 -0.93 -7.79 8.18
CA VAL A 114 -1.54 -8.81 9.05
C VAL A 114 -0.55 -9.91 9.41
N VAL A 115 0.19 -10.42 8.43
CA VAL A 115 1.23 -11.45 8.63
C VAL A 115 2.35 -10.96 9.56
N MET A 116 2.78 -9.71 9.42
CA MET A 116 3.77 -9.10 10.31
C MET A 116 3.26 -8.92 11.74
N ALA A 117 1.97 -8.62 11.93
CA ALA A 117 1.36 -8.61 13.26
C ALA A 117 1.25 -10.03 13.85
N TYR A 118 0.93 -11.02 13.02
CA TYR A 118 0.93 -12.43 13.43
C TYR A 118 2.32 -12.89 13.87
N ASP A 119 3.38 -12.53 13.14
CA ASP A 119 4.78 -12.78 13.54
C ASP A 119 5.08 -12.25 14.94
N ARG A 120 4.74 -10.98 15.18
CA ARG A 120 4.94 -10.34 16.49
C ARG A 120 4.14 -11.02 17.59
N TYR A 121 2.91 -11.42 17.30
CA TYR A 121 2.06 -12.17 18.22
C TYR A 121 2.71 -13.50 18.61
N VAL A 122 3.16 -14.30 17.65
CA VAL A 122 3.80 -15.60 17.94
C VAL A 122 5.12 -15.39 18.68
N ALA A 123 5.94 -14.40 18.29
CA ALA A 123 7.22 -14.11 18.92
C ALA A 123 7.07 -13.73 20.40
N ILE A 124 6.03 -12.98 20.77
CA ILE A 124 5.80 -12.50 22.14
C ILE A 124 5.01 -13.50 22.96
N CYS A 125 3.89 -14.00 22.43
CA CYS A 125 2.95 -14.83 23.19
C CYS A 125 3.31 -16.32 23.19
N LYS A 126 4.14 -16.79 22.25
CA LYS A 126 4.55 -18.20 22.11
C LYS A 126 6.06 -18.35 21.84
N PRO A 127 6.94 -17.74 22.66
CA PRO A 127 8.37 -17.66 22.37
C PRO A 127 9.05 -19.03 22.23
N LEU A 128 8.67 -20.03 23.04
CA LEU A 128 9.24 -21.38 23.00
C LEU A 128 8.93 -22.15 21.71
N HIS A 129 7.86 -21.79 21.01
CA HIS A 129 7.43 -22.46 19.77
C HIS A 129 7.65 -21.60 18.52
N TYR A 130 8.21 -20.39 18.68
CA TYR A 130 8.33 -19.41 17.60
C TYR A 130 9.02 -19.98 16.35
N MET A 131 10.18 -20.62 16.52
CA MET A 131 10.96 -21.14 15.39
C MET A 131 10.29 -22.30 14.64
N ASN A 132 9.37 -23.02 15.31
CA ASN A 132 8.60 -24.10 14.68
C ASN A 132 7.40 -23.54 13.92
N ILE A 133 6.71 -22.54 14.49
CA ILE A 133 5.54 -21.91 13.88
C ILE A 133 5.95 -21.01 12.71
N MET A 134 6.92 -20.12 12.91
CA MET A 134 7.45 -19.19 11.90
C MET A 134 8.69 -19.76 11.21
N SER A 135 8.56 -20.97 10.69
CA SER A 135 9.60 -21.59 9.87
C SER A 135 9.73 -20.87 8.53
N ARG A 136 10.87 -21.02 7.84
CA ARG A 136 11.10 -20.40 6.53
C ARG A 136 10.03 -20.79 5.51
N GLN A 137 9.62 -22.06 5.49
CA GLN A 137 8.59 -22.55 4.57
C GLN A 137 7.25 -21.84 4.83
N VAL A 138 6.85 -21.71 6.09
CA VAL A 138 5.64 -20.98 6.48
C VAL A 138 5.74 -19.51 6.06
N CYS A 139 6.88 -18.86 6.28
CA CYS A 139 7.09 -17.47 5.86
C CYS A 139 6.91 -17.29 4.35
N HIS A 140 7.49 -18.18 3.53
CA HIS A 140 7.29 -18.15 2.07
C HIS A 140 5.83 -18.38 1.68
N MET A 141 5.14 -19.32 2.32
CA MET A 141 3.72 -19.57 2.08
C MET A 141 2.85 -18.36 2.45
N LEU A 142 3.13 -17.68 3.56
CA LEU A 142 2.40 -16.48 3.99
C LEU A 142 2.59 -15.31 3.01
N VAL A 143 3.82 -15.10 2.51
CA VAL A 143 4.07 -14.10 1.47
C VAL A 143 3.35 -14.49 0.18
N ALA A 144 3.49 -15.72 -0.30
CA ALA A 144 2.80 -16.19 -1.51
C ALA A 144 1.28 -16.07 -1.39
N GLY A 145 0.71 -16.41 -0.24
CA GLY A 145 -0.71 -16.24 0.07
C GLY A 145 -1.16 -14.78 0.05
N SER A 146 -0.33 -13.85 0.51
CA SER A 146 -0.61 -12.41 0.47
C SER A 146 -0.72 -11.90 -0.98
N TRP A 147 0.22 -12.29 -1.84
CA TRP A 147 0.18 -11.97 -3.28
C TRP A 147 -1.00 -12.63 -3.99
N LEU A 148 -1.29 -13.91 -3.68
CA LEU A 148 -2.41 -14.63 -4.26
C LEU A 148 -3.76 -14.02 -3.85
N GLY A 149 -3.91 -13.60 -2.59
CA GLY A 149 -5.09 -12.90 -2.12
C GLY A 149 -5.34 -11.60 -2.89
N GLY A 150 -4.28 -10.80 -3.09
CA GLY A 150 -4.37 -9.59 -3.91
C GLY A 150 -4.70 -9.86 -5.38
N LEU A 151 -4.14 -10.93 -5.95
CA LEU A 151 -4.44 -11.35 -7.32
C LEU A 151 -5.92 -11.73 -7.47
N ILE A 152 -6.44 -12.60 -6.60
CA ILE A 152 -7.85 -13.02 -6.63
C ILE A 152 -8.77 -11.80 -6.47
N HIS A 153 -8.50 -10.94 -5.50
CA HIS A 153 -9.27 -9.72 -5.28
C HIS A 153 -9.32 -8.86 -6.55
N SER A 154 -8.18 -8.63 -7.18
CA SER A 154 -8.09 -7.77 -8.37
C SER A 154 -8.77 -8.36 -9.59
N ILE A 155 -8.69 -9.68 -9.78
CA ILE A 155 -9.42 -10.37 -10.84
C ILE A 155 -10.92 -10.17 -10.66
N ILE A 156 -11.45 -10.30 -9.43
CA ILE A 156 -12.87 -10.06 -9.15
C ILE A 156 -13.26 -8.63 -9.55
N GLN A 157 -12.47 -7.63 -9.16
CA GLN A 157 -12.74 -6.23 -9.52
C GLN A 157 -12.78 -6.00 -11.04
N ILE A 158 -11.83 -6.59 -11.77
CA ILE A 158 -11.75 -6.47 -13.22
C ILE A 158 -12.88 -7.21 -13.93
N LEU A 159 -13.28 -8.39 -13.44
CA LEU A 159 -14.40 -9.16 -14.00
C LEU A 159 -15.75 -8.44 -13.83
N ILE A 160 -15.91 -7.67 -12.75
CA ILE A 160 -17.07 -6.79 -12.57
C ILE A 160 -17.03 -5.62 -13.57
N THR A 161 -15.84 -5.10 -13.86
CA THR A 161 -15.65 -3.86 -14.63
C THR A 161 -15.69 -4.05 -16.15
N ILE A 162 -15.04 -5.09 -16.68
CA ILE A 162 -14.91 -5.33 -18.13
C ILE A 162 -16.24 -5.39 -18.89
N PRO A 163 -17.32 -6.03 -18.37
CA PRO A 163 -18.59 -6.12 -19.08
C PRO A 163 -19.35 -4.80 -19.20
N LEU A 164 -18.98 -3.77 -18.44
CA LEU A 164 -19.71 -2.51 -18.40
C LEU A 164 -19.55 -1.74 -19.71
N PRO A 165 -20.65 -1.24 -20.30
CA PRO A 165 -20.58 -0.41 -21.50
C PRO A 165 -20.15 1.02 -21.10
N PHE A 166 -18.96 1.45 -21.51
CA PHE A 166 -18.48 2.82 -21.28
C PHE A 166 -18.81 3.72 -22.48
N CYS A 167 -19.72 4.67 -22.29
CA CYS A 167 -20.10 5.68 -23.29
C CYS A 167 -20.31 7.09 -22.71
N GLY A 168 -20.06 7.29 -21.42
CA GLY A 168 -20.20 8.58 -20.75
C GLY A 168 -19.23 9.64 -21.26
N PRO A 169 -19.18 10.83 -20.62
CA PRO A 169 -18.09 11.77 -20.87
C PRO A 169 -16.77 11.06 -20.57
N ASN A 170 -15.77 11.19 -21.45
CA ASN A 170 -14.48 10.53 -21.31
C ASN A 170 -13.60 11.18 -20.22
N VAL A 171 -14.18 11.66 -19.12
CA VAL A 171 -13.50 12.45 -18.08
C VAL A 171 -13.63 11.76 -16.72
N ILE A 172 -12.50 11.48 -16.10
CA ILE A 172 -12.38 10.92 -14.75
C ILE A 172 -12.08 12.06 -13.78
N ASP A 173 -12.98 12.29 -12.81
CA ASP A 173 -12.79 13.28 -11.75
C ASP A 173 -11.91 12.75 -10.61
N HIS A 174 -10.68 12.37 -10.95
CA HIS A 174 -9.67 11.88 -10.02
C HIS A 174 -8.27 12.22 -10.55
N TYR A 175 -7.19 11.92 -9.81
CA TYR A 175 -5.81 12.07 -10.28
C TYR A 175 -5.16 10.76 -10.76
N PHE A 176 -5.90 9.65 -10.66
CA PHE A 176 -5.55 8.33 -11.16
C PHE A 176 -6.85 7.54 -11.43
N CYS A 177 -6.74 6.40 -12.11
CA CYS A 177 -7.86 5.52 -12.39
C CYS A 177 -8.27 4.69 -11.18
N ASP A 178 -9.50 4.89 -10.73
CA ASP A 178 -10.14 4.10 -9.68
C ASP A 178 -11.55 3.65 -10.11
N LEU A 179 -12.07 2.61 -9.49
CA LEU A 179 -13.33 1.95 -9.86
C LEU A 179 -14.53 2.88 -9.71
N GLN A 180 -14.65 3.61 -8.60
CA GLN A 180 -15.80 4.49 -8.36
C GLN A 180 -15.91 5.62 -9.40
N PRO A 181 -14.84 6.41 -9.67
CA PRO A 181 -14.86 7.38 -10.76
C PRO A 181 -15.14 6.73 -12.12
N LEU A 182 -14.55 5.56 -12.42
CA LEU A 182 -14.72 4.87 -13.70
C LEU A 182 -16.16 4.41 -13.94
N PHE A 183 -16.84 3.89 -12.92
CA PHE A 183 -18.23 3.43 -13.02
C PHE A 183 -19.20 4.56 -13.40
N LYS A 184 -18.94 5.80 -12.99
CA LYS A 184 -19.75 6.96 -13.40
C LYS A 184 -19.72 7.25 -14.92
N LEU A 185 -18.78 6.67 -15.66
CA LEU A 185 -18.67 6.80 -17.12
C LEU A 185 -19.44 5.71 -17.88
N ALA A 186 -20.04 4.74 -17.18
CA ALA A 186 -20.83 3.70 -17.81
C ALA A 186 -22.18 4.24 -18.35
N CYS A 187 -22.72 3.59 -19.36
CA CYS A 187 -24.02 3.91 -19.96
C CYS A 187 -25.20 3.41 -19.14
N THR A 188 -24.94 2.52 -18.18
CA THR A 188 -25.93 1.82 -17.37
C THR A 188 -25.80 2.27 -15.92
N ASP A 189 -26.85 2.04 -15.14
CA ASP A 189 -26.73 2.21 -13.69
C ASP A 189 -25.71 1.20 -13.13
N THR A 190 -24.68 1.71 -12.45
CA THR A 190 -23.59 0.93 -11.85
C THR A 190 -23.67 0.87 -10.32
N PHE A 191 -24.84 1.19 -9.75
CA PHE A 191 -25.01 1.24 -8.31
C PHE A 191 -24.65 -0.09 -7.64
N MET A 192 -25.12 -1.21 -8.20
CA MET A 192 -24.88 -2.55 -7.63
C MET A 192 -23.41 -2.94 -7.69
N GLU A 193 -22.73 -2.67 -8.81
CA GLU A 193 -21.29 -2.89 -8.97
C GLU A 193 -20.52 -2.06 -7.96
N GLY A 194 -20.85 -0.76 -7.84
CA GLY A 194 -20.26 0.13 -6.85
C GLY A 194 -20.39 -0.40 -5.42
N VAL A 195 -21.58 -0.87 -5.03
CA VAL A 195 -21.84 -1.48 -3.71
C VAL A 195 -21.04 -2.77 -3.53
N VAL A 196 -20.99 -3.65 -4.52
CA VAL A 196 -20.22 -4.91 -4.45
C VAL A 196 -18.73 -4.64 -4.29
N VAL A 197 -18.17 -3.72 -5.08
CA VAL A 197 -16.75 -3.32 -5.01
C VAL A 197 -16.40 -2.71 -3.66
N MET A 198 -17.26 -1.80 -3.16
CA MET A 198 -17.10 -1.17 -1.85
C MET A 198 -17.20 -2.20 -0.73
N ALA A 199 -18.20 -3.08 -0.77
CA ALA A 199 -18.40 -4.11 0.24
C ALA A 199 -17.22 -5.09 0.26
N ASN A 200 -16.74 -5.53 -0.91
CA ASN A 200 -15.60 -6.44 -1.03
C ASN A 200 -14.32 -5.81 -0.45
N SER A 201 -13.95 -4.61 -0.91
CA SER A 201 -12.74 -3.91 -0.47
C SER A 201 -12.83 -3.46 1.00
N GLY A 202 -14.01 -2.98 1.40
CA GLY A 202 -14.31 -2.55 2.76
C GLY A 202 -14.30 -3.70 3.76
N LEU A 203 -14.92 -4.84 3.42
CA LEU A 203 -14.93 -6.03 4.27
C LEU A 203 -13.51 -6.58 4.47
N MET A 204 -12.72 -6.67 3.40
CA MET A 204 -11.31 -7.06 3.48
C MET A 204 -10.51 -6.14 4.42
N SER A 205 -10.73 -4.82 4.30
CA SER A 205 -10.08 -3.82 5.16
C SER A 205 -10.51 -3.95 6.62
N ILE A 206 -11.81 -4.09 6.89
CA ILE A 206 -12.36 -4.23 8.25
C ILE A 206 -11.88 -5.51 8.91
N ILE A 207 -11.95 -6.66 8.22
CA ILE A 207 -11.46 -7.94 8.74
C ILE A 207 -9.98 -7.83 9.10
N SER A 208 -9.17 -7.24 8.22
CA SER A 208 -7.73 -7.06 8.46
C SER A 208 -7.47 -6.15 9.66
N LEU A 209 -8.21 -5.05 9.78
CA LEU A 209 -8.12 -4.13 10.92
C LEU A 209 -8.51 -4.82 12.23
N LEU A 210 -9.57 -5.62 12.24
CA LEU A 210 -10.01 -6.38 13.42
C LEU A 210 -8.95 -7.40 13.86
N ILE A 211 -8.34 -8.12 12.91
CA ILE A 211 -7.25 -9.06 13.20
C ILE A 211 -6.04 -8.31 13.79
N LEU A 212 -5.67 -7.17 13.21
CA LEU A 212 -4.56 -6.33 13.70
C LEU A 212 -4.82 -5.84 15.12
N VAL A 213 -5.97 -5.21 15.36
CA VAL A 213 -6.36 -4.70 16.68
C VAL A 213 -6.39 -5.83 17.71
N THR A 214 -7.03 -6.95 17.39
CA THR A 214 -7.12 -8.11 18.30
C THR A 214 -5.73 -8.66 18.63
N SER A 215 -4.85 -8.80 17.63
CA SER A 215 -3.47 -9.25 17.84
C SER A 215 -2.71 -8.33 18.79
N TYR A 216 -2.82 -7.01 18.61
CA TYR A 216 -2.15 -6.05 19.47
C TYR A 216 -2.75 -5.97 20.88
N VAL A 217 -4.07 -6.09 21.02
CA VAL A 217 -4.71 -6.19 22.35
C VAL A 217 -4.17 -7.40 23.10
N ILE A 218 -4.09 -8.57 22.46
CA ILE A 218 -3.55 -9.77 23.11
C ILE A 218 -2.06 -9.59 23.46
N ILE A 219 -1.26 -9.03 22.56
CA ILE A 219 0.15 -8.71 22.82
C ILE A 219 0.28 -7.81 24.06
N LEU A 220 -0.49 -6.71 24.12
CA LEU A 220 -0.44 -5.76 25.24
C LEU A 220 -0.86 -6.41 26.57
N VAL A 221 -1.92 -7.25 26.55
CA VAL A 221 -2.36 -8.00 27.73
C VAL A 221 -1.27 -8.97 28.20
N ASN A 222 -0.66 -9.70 27.29
CA ASN A 222 0.41 -10.66 27.62
C ASN A 222 1.65 -9.95 28.20
N LEU A 223 2.04 -8.81 27.61
CA LEU A 223 3.15 -7.98 28.09
C LEU A 223 2.95 -7.45 29.53
N ARG A 224 1.72 -7.38 30.05
CA ARG A 224 1.47 -6.98 31.44
C ARG A 224 2.19 -7.90 32.45
N ASN A 225 2.40 -9.17 32.07
CA ASN A 225 3.07 -10.18 32.90
C ASN A 225 4.59 -10.22 32.71
N HIS A 226 5.16 -9.39 31.81
CA HIS A 226 6.59 -9.32 31.57
C HIS A 226 7.28 -8.27 32.45
N SER A 227 8.60 -8.41 32.61
CA SER A 227 9.44 -7.41 33.29
C SER A 227 9.35 -6.03 32.62
N ALA A 228 9.62 -4.96 33.38
CA ALA A 228 9.59 -3.60 32.85
C ALA A 228 10.49 -3.42 31.61
N GLU A 229 11.66 -4.06 31.62
CA GLU A 229 12.60 -4.07 30.51
C GLU A 229 12.05 -4.84 29.29
N GLY A 230 11.47 -6.03 29.52
CA GLY A 230 10.83 -6.83 28.46
C GLY A 230 9.68 -6.08 27.78
N ARG A 231 8.85 -5.39 28.55
CA ARG A 231 7.77 -4.52 28.03
C ARG A 231 8.31 -3.38 27.19
N ARG A 232 9.33 -2.68 27.67
CA ARG A 232 9.92 -1.53 26.96
C ARG A 232 10.51 -1.97 25.61
N LYS A 233 11.21 -3.10 25.59
CA LYS A 233 11.77 -3.68 24.36
C LYS A 233 10.66 -4.07 23.37
N ALA A 234 9.63 -4.78 23.82
CA ALA A 234 8.52 -5.21 22.96
C ALA A 234 7.68 -4.03 22.43
N LEU A 235 7.38 -3.04 23.27
CA LEU A 235 6.67 -1.83 22.84
C LEU A 235 7.49 -1.03 21.83
N SER A 236 8.80 -0.91 22.03
CA SER A 236 9.69 -0.22 21.08
C SER A 236 9.68 -0.87 19.70
N THR A 237 9.63 -2.21 19.63
CA THR A 237 9.60 -2.91 18.33
C THR A 237 8.21 -2.83 17.70
N CYS A 238 7.13 -2.96 18.47
CA CYS A 238 5.73 -2.91 18.01
C CYS A 238 5.28 -1.53 17.56
N ALA A 239 5.81 -0.46 18.17
CA ALA A 239 5.42 0.92 17.87
C ALA A 239 5.57 1.27 16.39
N SER A 240 6.63 0.77 15.72
CA SER A 240 6.84 0.97 14.28
C SER A 240 5.66 0.45 13.46
N HIS A 241 5.30 -0.82 13.66
CA HIS A 241 4.21 -1.46 12.94
C HIS A 241 2.85 -0.86 13.27
N ILE A 242 2.58 -0.53 14.54
CA ILE A 242 1.34 0.17 14.93
C ILE A 242 1.24 1.52 14.21
N THR A 243 2.34 2.26 14.10
CA THR A 243 2.37 3.55 13.39
C THR A 243 2.01 3.36 11.91
N VAL A 244 2.59 2.37 11.24
CA VAL A 244 2.28 2.05 9.83
C VAL A 244 0.82 1.64 9.66
N VAL A 245 0.30 0.78 10.55
CA VAL A 245 -1.11 0.36 10.51
C VAL A 245 -2.05 1.56 10.65
N ILE A 246 -1.77 2.49 11.57
CA ILE A 246 -2.61 3.69 11.75
C ILE A 246 -2.53 4.59 10.51
N LEU A 247 -1.34 4.80 9.94
CA LEU A 247 -1.16 5.63 8.75
C LEU A 247 -1.80 5.02 7.50
N PHE A 248 -1.83 3.69 7.41
CA PHE A 248 -2.43 2.99 6.28
C PHE A 248 -3.96 2.90 6.41
N PHE A 249 -4.45 2.34 7.53
CA PHE A 249 -5.89 2.09 7.71
C PHE A 249 -6.68 3.32 8.13
N GLY A 250 -6.07 4.32 8.76
CA GLY A 250 -6.75 5.54 9.21
C GLY A 250 -7.39 6.32 8.05
N PRO A 251 -6.61 6.73 7.03
CA PRO A 251 -7.14 7.40 5.84
C PRO A 251 -8.14 6.53 5.06
N ALA A 252 -7.85 5.23 4.91
CA ALA A 252 -8.74 4.30 4.22
C ALA A 252 -10.10 4.18 4.93
N THR A 253 -10.10 4.06 6.26
CA THR A 253 -11.32 3.95 7.07
C THR A 253 -12.14 5.25 7.02
N PHE A 254 -11.49 6.41 7.03
CA PHE A 254 -12.15 7.70 6.83
C PHE A 254 -12.87 7.78 5.47
N LEU A 255 -12.23 7.27 4.40
CA LEU A 255 -12.80 7.26 3.05
C LEU A 255 -13.97 6.28 2.90
N TYR A 256 -13.90 5.11 3.53
CA TYR A 256 -14.95 4.07 3.43
C TYR A 256 -16.15 4.27 4.38
N LEU A 257 -15.99 4.96 5.52
CA LEU A 257 -17.10 5.23 6.45
C LEU A 257 -17.93 6.46 6.06
N ARG A 258 -17.45 7.30 5.13
CA ARG A 258 -18.16 8.49 4.67
C ARG A 258 -19.10 8.14 3.51
N PRO A 259 -20.39 8.52 3.55
CA PRO A 259 -21.34 8.22 2.47
C PRO A 259 -20.90 8.81 1.14
N SER A 260 -21.15 8.05 0.08
CA SER A 260 -20.73 8.24 -1.32
C SER A 260 -21.12 9.60 -1.89
N SER A 261 -20.26 10.58 -1.65
CA SER A 261 -20.30 11.91 -2.23
C SER A 261 -18.86 12.29 -2.56
N THR A 262 -18.54 12.30 -3.86
CA THR A 262 -17.18 12.60 -4.33
C THR A 262 -16.88 14.07 -4.09
N PHE A 263 -16.18 14.37 -3.00
CA PHE A 263 -15.71 15.71 -2.70
C PHE A 263 -14.24 15.84 -3.08
N THR A 264 -13.76 17.07 -3.30
CA THR A 264 -12.35 17.37 -3.59
C THR A 264 -11.40 16.81 -2.50
N GLU A 265 -11.91 16.61 -1.29
CA GLU A 265 -11.22 15.99 -0.15
C GLU A 265 -10.83 14.52 -0.40
N ASP A 266 -11.59 13.76 -1.18
CA ASP A 266 -11.32 12.33 -1.41
C ASP A 266 -10.02 12.13 -2.20
N LYS A 267 -9.72 13.05 -3.13
CA LYS A 267 -8.45 13.08 -3.87
C LYS A 267 -7.27 13.34 -2.93
N LEU A 268 -7.44 14.22 -1.94
CA LEU A 268 -6.39 14.53 -0.96
C LEU A 268 -6.19 13.38 0.03
N VAL A 269 -7.26 12.72 0.47
CA VAL A 269 -7.19 11.51 1.30
C VAL A 269 -6.44 10.39 0.54
N ALA A 270 -6.68 10.26 -0.76
CA ALA A 270 -5.99 9.30 -1.60
C ALA A 270 -4.48 9.53 -1.70
N VAL A 271 -4.01 10.77 -1.63
CA VAL A 271 -2.56 11.08 -1.56
C VAL A 271 -1.92 10.43 -0.32
N PHE A 272 -2.64 10.32 0.81
CA PHE A 272 -2.08 9.72 2.02
C PHE A 272 -1.72 8.25 1.81
N TYR A 273 -2.66 7.43 1.35
CA TYR A 273 -2.41 5.99 1.19
C TYR A 273 -1.59 5.67 -0.08
N THR A 274 -1.65 6.48 -1.14
CA THR A 274 -0.89 6.21 -2.39
C THR A 274 0.53 6.78 -2.42
N VAL A 275 0.82 7.82 -1.61
CA VAL A 275 2.10 8.54 -1.67
C VAL A 275 2.75 8.65 -0.30
N ILE A 276 2.03 9.17 0.70
CA ILE A 276 2.63 9.52 1.99
C ILE A 276 2.97 8.28 2.82
N THR A 277 2.07 7.31 2.90
CA THR A 277 2.27 6.08 3.69
C THR A 277 3.46 5.27 3.16
N PRO A 278 3.57 4.94 1.85
CA PRO A 278 4.75 4.27 1.30
C PRO A 278 6.05 5.04 1.54
N MET A 279 6.03 6.37 1.52
CA MET A 279 7.22 7.19 1.81
C MET A 279 7.66 7.11 3.27
N LEU A 280 6.70 7.08 4.20
CA LEU A 280 6.98 7.04 5.63
C LEU A 280 7.43 5.64 6.10
N ASN A 281 7.03 4.58 5.41
CA ASN A 281 7.31 3.20 5.81
C ASN A 281 8.81 2.92 5.98
N PRO A 282 9.71 3.29 5.03
CA PRO A 282 11.14 3.17 5.24
C PRO A 282 11.65 3.92 6.46
N ILE A 283 11.18 5.14 6.70
CA ILE A 283 11.59 5.97 7.85
C ILE A 283 11.17 5.29 9.16
N ILE A 284 9.93 4.80 9.22
CA ILE A 284 9.36 4.17 10.40
C ILE A 284 10.08 2.85 10.72
N TYR A 285 10.37 2.03 9.72
CA TYR A 285 11.04 0.74 9.93
C TYR A 285 12.56 0.83 10.06
N THR A 286 13.22 1.82 9.45
CA THR A 286 14.70 1.92 9.47
C THR A 286 15.23 2.85 10.57
N LEU A 287 14.66 4.05 10.76
CA LEU A 287 15.20 5.01 11.73
C LEU A 287 14.92 4.61 13.17
N ARG A 288 13.80 3.92 13.41
CA ARG A 288 13.40 3.43 14.74
C ARG A 288 13.95 2.05 15.06
N ASN A 289 14.51 1.31 14.08
CA ASN A 289 15.07 -0.01 14.31
C ASN A 289 16.60 0.00 14.30
N ALA A 290 17.19 -0.21 15.47
CA ALA A 290 18.64 -0.21 15.65
C ALA A 290 19.34 -1.31 14.83
N GLU A 291 18.72 -2.47 14.62
CA GLU A 291 19.31 -3.58 13.86
C GLU A 291 19.41 -3.24 12.37
N VAL A 292 18.35 -2.67 11.80
CA VAL A 292 18.34 -2.21 10.40
C VAL A 292 19.32 -1.05 10.22
N LYS A 293 19.32 -0.07 11.13
CA LYS A 293 20.28 1.04 11.11
C LYS A 293 21.73 0.57 11.17
N ASN A 294 22.04 -0.40 12.02
CA ASN A 294 23.38 -0.95 12.14
C ASN A 294 23.79 -1.76 10.91
N ALA A 295 22.86 -2.51 10.30
CA ALA A 295 23.11 -3.22 9.06
C ALA A 295 23.40 -2.25 7.89
N MET A 296 22.61 -1.17 7.75
CA MET A 296 22.85 -0.14 6.73
C MET A 296 24.20 0.56 6.92
N LYS A 297 24.57 0.90 8.17
CA LYS A 297 25.90 1.47 8.47
C LYS A 297 27.05 0.54 8.04
N LYS A 298 26.92 -0.77 8.30
CA LYS A 298 27.93 -1.76 7.89
C LYS A 298 28.05 -1.86 6.36
N LEU A 299 26.94 -1.74 5.63
CA LEU A 299 26.96 -1.72 4.16
C LEU A 299 27.69 -0.49 3.62
N TRP A 300 27.44 0.69 4.19
CA TRP A 300 28.17 1.90 3.80
C TRP A 300 29.65 1.86 4.19
N GLY A 301 29.98 1.33 5.37
CA GLY A 301 31.37 1.15 5.79
C GLY A 301 32.16 0.19 4.90
N LYS A 302 31.53 -0.90 4.43
CA LYS A 302 32.15 -1.84 3.47
C LYS A 302 32.32 -1.23 2.08
N LYS A 303 31.36 -0.44 1.62
CA LYS A 303 31.45 0.23 0.32
C LYS A 303 32.63 1.20 0.26
N ASN A 304 32.86 1.95 1.35
CA ASN A 304 33.99 2.88 1.44
C ASN A 304 35.35 2.16 1.51
N SER A 305 35.44 0.97 2.13
CA SER A 305 36.68 0.18 2.16
C SER A 305 37.00 -0.57 0.85
N GLU A 306 36.04 -0.66 -0.08
CA GLU A 306 36.24 -1.23 -1.42
C GLU A 306 36.48 -0.13 -2.49
N THR A 307 36.39 1.15 -2.12
CA THR A 307 36.67 2.30 -3.01
C THR A 307 37.92 3.11 -2.63
N GLU A 308 38.68 2.66 -1.63
CA GLU A 308 40.08 3.06 -1.35
C GLU A 308 41.04 1.96 -1.80
#